data_AF-A0A9D1QQI0-F1
#
_entry.id   AF-A0A9D1QQI0-F1
#
_cell.length_a   1.000
_cell.length_b   1.000
_cell.length_c   1.000
_cell.angle_alpha   90.00
_cell.angle_beta   90.00
_cell.angle_gamma   90.00
#
_symmetry.space_group_name_H-M   'P 1'
#
loop_
_entity.id
_entity.type
_entity.pdbx_description
1 polymer ?
#
loop_
_entity_poly.entity_id
_entity_poly.type
_entity_poly.pdbx_seq_one_letter_code
_entity_poly.pdbx_strand_id
1 'polypeptide(L)'
;MAPLNGLRNELQRDYRINDYLDLVNLKPTDITIEVQGNDPGIDWSSLLYIKNCRVLGRDAETIVWCRSSGFFKTTLSPKQVVELRMATGVITWLDMFAHLRLLGYSKQSVPFVMGNLRLIQIGTREGNHTSWLNLHHVNTVNSSNTSARSRVLLNGGDTIIVNERIAVLKRKMMIADRIFENQQKYLELAKVNHGEETPYGTRAEIITEFKQFRQCSAVLLAEAFVYRLLGREDVSADEIRKVVRAAQMDGTIARIEDPVKPQFPLRR
;
A
#
# COMPACT_ATOMS: atom_id res chain seq x y z
N MET A 1 22.12 -12.10 10.67
CA MET A 1 22.03 -11.08 11.74
C MET A 1 20.57 -10.76 11.95
N ALA A 2 20.19 -10.52 13.22
CA ALA A 2 18.92 -10.97 13.77
C ALA A 2 17.70 -10.11 13.35
N PRO A 3 16.57 -10.73 12.94
CA PRO A 3 15.33 -10.01 12.65
C PRO A 3 14.81 -9.19 13.84
N LEU A 4 15.33 -9.45 15.05
CA LEU A 4 14.95 -8.78 16.29
C LEU A 4 15.93 -7.69 16.75
N ASN A 5 16.99 -7.42 15.97
CA ASN A 5 17.92 -6.34 16.29
C ASN A 5 17.15 -5.02 16.46
N GLY A 6 17.58 -4.16 17.39
CA GLY A 6 16.91 -2.89 17.67
C GLY A 6 15.62 -2.96 18.49
N LEU A 7 15.10 -4.16 18.81
CA LEU A 7 14.11 -4.32 19.87
C LEU A 7 14.77 -4.29 21.25
N ARG A 8 14.07 -3.78 22.26
CA ARG A 8 14.48 -3.94 23.66
C ARG A 8 14.65 -5.41 24.05
N ASN A 9 15.58 -5.65 24.97
CA ASN A 9 15.91 -6.99 25.45
C ASN A 9 14.71 -7.72 26.08
N GLU A 10 13.77 -7.00 26.72
CA GLU A 10 12.56 -7.63 27.27
C GLU A 10 11.73 -8.27 26.16
N LEU A 11 11.41 -7.52 25.09
CA LEU A 11 10.63 -8.05 23.97
C LEU A 11 11.36 -9.15 23.19
N GLN A 12 12.69 -9.07 23.10
CA GLN A 12 13.47 -10.16 22.49
C GLN A 12 13.36 -11.45 23.31
N ARG A 13 13.33 -11.36 24.64
CA ARG A 13 13.11 -12.53 25.51
C ARG A 13 11.69 -13.06 25.37
N ASP A 14 10.71 -12.17 25.36
CA ASP A 14 9.29 -12.55 25.18
C ASP A 14 9.08 -13.29 23.86
N TYR A 15 9.70 -12.84 22.77
CA TYR A 15 9.67 -13.55 21.49
C TYR A 15 10.26 -14.96 21.61
N ARG A 16 11.42 -15.12 22.26
CA ARG A 16 12.07 -16.43 22.42
C ARG A 16 11.26 -17.40 23.27
N ILE A 17 10.51 -16.89 24.24
CA ILE A 17 9.66 -17.72 25.11
C ILE A 17 8.36 -18.11 24.40
N ASN A 18 7.74 -17.16 23.70
CA ASN A 18 6.40 -17.35 23.14
C ASN A 18 6.40 -17.84 21.68
N ASP A 19 7.56 -17.80 21.01
CA ASP A 19 7.72 -18.11 19.58
C ASP A 19 6.84 -17.25 18.65
N TYR A 20 6.56 -16.01 19.09
CA TYR A 20 5.90 -14.99 18.28
C TYR A 20 6.21 -13.58 18.78
N LEU A 21 6.11 -12.59 17.88
CA LEU A 21 6.18 -11.17 18.22
C LEU A 21 4.80 -10.52 18.18
N ASP A 22 4.35 -9.94 19.30
CA ASP A 22 3.11 -9.16 19.33
C ASP A 22 3.35 -7.70 18.87
N LEU A 23 2.95 -7.39 17.63
CA LEU A 23 3.11 -6.06 17.05
C LEU A 23 2.00 -5.09 17.48
N VAL A 24 0.93 -5.58 18.11
CA VAL A 24 -0.25 -4.76 18.47
C VAL A 24 0.16 -3.66 19.45
N ASN A 25 0.92 -4.03 20.48
CA ASN A 25 1.29 -3.15 21.58
C ASN A 25 2.67 -2.50 21.42
N LEU A 26 3.36 -2.75 20.31
CA LEU A 26 4.70 -2.20 20.05
C LEU A 26 4.69 -0.66 20.10
N LYS A 27 5.58 -0.06 20.88
CA LYS A 27 5.72 1.39 21.05
C LYS A 27 7.11 1.86 20.63
N PRO A 28 7.29 3.16 20.31
CA PRO A 28 8.60 3.69 19.94
C PRO A 28 9.64 3.50 21.04
N THR A 29 9.22 3.55 22.31
CA THR A 29 10.08 3.29 23.47
C THR A 29 10.70 1.91 23.46
N ASP A 30 10.05 0.94 22.80
CA ASP A 30 10.49 -0.46 22.74
C ASP A 30 11.60 -0.68 21.70
N ILE A 31 11.94 0.37 20.94
CA ILE A 31 12.94 0.37 19.89
C ILE A 31 14.17 1.14 20.37
N THR A 32 15.35 0.54 20.25
CA THR A 32 16.62 1.10 20.75
C THR A 32 17.42 1.82 19.68
N ILE A 33 17.13 1.58 18.40
CA ILE A 33 17.84 2.17 17.26
C ILE A 33 16.99 3.28 16.64
N GLU A 34 17.57 4.46 16.44
CA GLU A 34 16.93 5.58 15.78
C GLU A 34 17.67 5.93 14.48
N VAL A 35 16.92 6.15 13.40
CA VAL A 35 17.45 6.48 12.08
C VAL A 35 16.75 7.72 11.51
N GLN A 36 17.53 8.67 11.01
CA GLN A 36 17.04 9.93 10.44
C GLN A 36 16.36 9.76 9.06
N GLY A 37 16.34 8.53 8.52
CA GLY A 37 15.47 8.13 7.42
C GLY A 37 16.11 8.08 6.03
N ASN A 38 17.18 8.83 5.78
CA ASN A 38 17.94 8.79 4.52
C ASN A 38 19.21 7.93 4.58
N ASP A 39 19.31 7.05 5.58
CA ASP A 39 20.49 6.20 5.77
C ASP A 39 20.62 5.20 4.60
N PRO A 40 21.69 5.27 3.78
CA PRO A 40 21.90 4.36 2.67
C PRO A 40 22.18 2.91 3.13
N GLY A 41 22.51 2.70 4.41
CA GLY A 41 22.71 1.39 5.00
C GLY A 41 21.43 0.59 5.24
N ILE A 42 20.26 1.21 5.11
CA ILE A 42 18.97 0.50 5.24
C ILE A 42 18.60 -0.15 3.91
N ASP A 43 18.54 -1.47 3.91
CA ASP A 43 17.96 -2.22 2.80
C ASP A 43 16.42 -2.22 2.90
N TRP A 44 15.83 -1.19 2.30
CA TRP A 44 14.39 -1.01 2.19
C TRP A 44 13.69 -2.09 1.33
N SER A 45 14.43 -2.91 0.59
CA SER A 45 13.84 -4.04 -0.14
C SER A 45 13.35 -5.15 0.80
N SER A 46 13.92 -5.20 2.00
CA SER A 46 13.63 -6.18 3.03
C SER A 46 12.58 -5.70 4.04
N LEU A 47 11.86 -4.61 3.73
CA LEU A 47 10.85 -4.01 4.58
C LEU A 47 9.72 -5.00 4.88
N LEU A 48 9.53 -5.31 6.17
CA LEU A 48 8.49 -6.21 6.68
C LEU A 48 7.28 -5.44 7.19
N TYR A 49 7.50 -4.38 7.97
CA TYR A 49 6.44 -3.72 8.74
C TYR A 49 6.74 -2.24 9.00
N ILE A 50 5.68 -1.44 9.06
CA ILE A 50 5.72 -0.03 9.44
C ILE A 50 4.63 0.22 10.50
N LYS A 51 4.93 0.95 11.57
CA LYS A 51 3.95 1.44 12.55
C LYS A 51 4.13 2.92 12.78
N ASN A 52 3.13 3.72 12.48
CA ASN A 52 3.04 5.09 12.97
C ASN A 52 2.43 5.10 14.37
N CYS A 53 3.19 5.61 15.32
CA CYS A 53 2.77 5.88 16.69
C CYS A 53 2.52 7.39 16.81
N ARG A 54 1.24 7.78 16.84
CA ARG A 54 0.82 9.16 17.08
C ARG A 54 0.35 9.31 18.52
N VAL A 55 1.02 10.17 19.27
CA VAL A 55 0.56 10.58 20.60
C VAL A 55 0.11 12.04 20.51
N LEU A 56 -1.06 12.34 21.07
CA LEU A 56 -1.57 13.72 21.16
C LEU A 56 -0.52 14.63 21.82
N GLY A 57 -0.17 15.73 21.15
CA GLY A 57 0.80 16.70 21.64
C GLY A 57 2.28 16.30 21.48
N ARG A 58 2.60 15.24 20.73
CA ARG A 58 3.98 14.86 20.38
C ARG A 58 4.13 14.61 18.89
N ASP A 59 5.36 14.78 18.40
CA ASP A 59 5.70 14.40 17.03
C ASP A 59 5.51 12.89 16.85
N ALA A 60 4.96 12.52 15.70
CA ALA A 60 4.70 11.13 15.37
C ALA A 60 6.01 10.39 15.13
N GLU A 61 6.22 9.28 15.82
CA GLU A 61 7.36 8.38 15.58
C GLU A 61 6.88 7.18 14.76
N THR A 62 7.65 6.83 13.74
CA THR A 62 7.41 5.65 12.92
C THR A 62 8.41 4.56 13.27
N ILE A 63 7.91 3.39 13.65
CA ILE A 63 8.70 2.17 13.79
C ILE A 63 8.74 1.49 12.42
N VAL A 64 9.92 1.06 12.02
CA VAL A 64 10.15 0.30 10.80
C VAL A 64 10.84 -1.01 11.19
N TRP A 65 10.42 -2.09 10.53
CA TRP A 65 11.08 -3.38 10.64
C TRP A 65 11.51 -3.85 9.27
N CYS A 66 12.81 -4.04 9.10
CA CYS A 66 13.43 -4.64 7.93
C CYS A 66 14.04 -5.98 8.31
N ARG A 67 13.98 -6.98 7.43
CA ARG A 67 14.55 -8.29 7.72
C ARG A 67 16.07 -8.24 7.90
N SER A 68 16.78 -7.44 7.11
CA SER A 68 18.24 -7.36 7.16
C SER A 68 18.77 -6.49 8.30
N SER A 69 18.11 -5.36 8.57
CA SER A 69 18.56 -4.36 9.56
C SER A 69 17.92 -4.52 10.95
N GLY A 70 16.79 -5.24 11.05
CA GLY A 70 15.98 -5.33 12.26
C GLY A 70 15.02 -4.14 12.41
N PHE A 71 14.71 -3.80 13.65
CA PHE A 71 13.81 -2.72 14.04
C PHE A 71 14.57 -1.41 14.25
N PHE A 72 13.97 -0.31 13.80
CA PHE A 72 14.43 1.04 14.11
C PHE A 72 13.24 2.00 14.12
N LYS A 73 13.41 3.15 14.76
CA LYS A 73 12.43 4.24 14.76
C LYS A 73 12.94 5.45 13.99
N THR A 74 12.03 6.23 13.43
CA THR A 74 12.32 7.42 12.64
C THR A 74 11.22 8.46 12.82
N THR A 75 11.53 9.73 12.56
CA THR A 75 10.57 10.84 12.55
C THR A 75 9.79 10.94 11.24
N LEU A 76 10.21 10.19 10.20
CA LEU A 76 9.48 10.15 8.93
C LEU A 76 8.09 9.55 9.10
N SER A 77 7.11 10.11 8.39
CA SER A 77 5.78 9.49 8.29
C SER A 77 5.83 8.19 7.47
N PRO A 78 4.86 7.27 7.62
CA PRO A 78 4.80 6.05 6.81
C PRO A 78 4.81 6.33 5.31
N LYS A 79 4.16 7.42 4.89
CA LYS A 79 4.13 7.81 3.48
C LYS A 79 5.53 8.19 2.99
N GLN A 80 6.27 8.98 3.78
CA GLN A 80 7.66 9.33 3.47
C GLN A 80 8.58 8.09 3.47
N VAL A 81 8.37 7.16 4.41
CA VAL A 81 9.09 5.88 4.43
C VAL A 81 8.85 5.08 3.14
N VAL A 82 7.60 5.03 2.68
CA VAL A 82 7.28 4.40 1.38
C VAL A 82 7.90 5.16 0.22
N GLU A 83 7.82 6.49 0.22
CA GLU A 83 8.39 7.36 -0.81
C GLU A 83 9.91 7.21 -0.97
N LEU A 84 10.66 6.96 0.11
CA LEU A 84 12.09 6.65 0.03
C LEU A 84 12.39 5.41 -0.83
N ARG A 85 11.49 4.42 -0.83
CA ARG A 85 11.60 3.24 -1.69
C ARG A 85 11.20 3.53 -3.14
N MET A 86 10.36 4.55 -3.36
CA MET A 86 9.82 4.92 -4.67
C MET A 86 10.74 5.80 -5.52
N ALA A 87 12.02 5.99 -5.17
CA ALA A 87 12.92 6.92 -5.85
C ALA A 87 13.09 6.71 -7.38
N THR A 88 12.50 5.67 -7.97
CA THR A 88 12.39 5.46 -9.42
C THR A 88 11.17 6.14 -10.07
N GLY A 89 10.22 6.71 -9.32
CA GLY A 89 9.16 7.60 -9.81
C GLY A 89 8.06 6.98 -10.69
N VAL A 90 8.04 5.65 -10.87
CA VAL A 90 7.15 5.00 -11.86
C VAL A 90 5.72 4.79 -11.36
N ILE A 91 5.54 4.59 -10.04
CA ILE A 91 4.23 4.27 -9.43
C ILE A 91 3.99 5.23 -8.26
N THR A 92 2.78 5.79 -8.21
CA THR A 92 2.37 6.77 -7.20
C THR A 92 1.19 6.26 -6.36
N TRP A 93 0.91 6.93 -5.24
CA TRP A 93 -0.29 6.68 -4.45
C TRP A 93 -1.57 6.84 -5.26
N LEU A 94 -1.59 7.77 -6.23
CA LEU A 94 -2.72 8.00 -7.11
C LEU A 94 -3.04 6.77 -7.96
N ASP A 95 -2.01 6.08 -8.45
CA ASP A 95 -2.18 4.84 -9.20
C ASP A 95 -2.84 3.76 -8.34
N MET A 96 -2.51 3.70 -7.04
CA MET A 96 -3.17 2.78 -6.11
C MET A 96 -4.65 3.10 -5.93
N PHE A 97 -5.01 4.38 -5.84
CA PHE A 97 -6.41 4.81 -5.80
C PHE A 97 -7.15 4.44 -7.09
N ALA A 98 -6.52 4.64 -8.25
CA ALA A 98 -7.09 4.29 -9.55
C ALA A 98 -7.36 2.79 -9.65
N HIS A 99 -6.41 1.95 -9.23
CA HIS A 99 -6.61 0.51 -9.19
C HIS A 99 -7.73 0.10 -8.22
N LEU A 100 -7.81 0.68 -7.01
CA LEU A 100 -8.91 0.38 -6.10
C LEU A 100 -10.27 0.76 -6.68
N ARG A 101 -10.36 1.91 -7.35
CA ARG A 101 -11.58 2.37 -8.01
C ARG A 101 -11.98 1.43 -9.14
N LEU A 102 -11.03 1.01 -9.97
CA LEU A 102 -11.24 0.02 -11.03
C LEU A 102 -11.76 -1.31 -10.48
N LEU A 103 -11.22 -1.77 -9.35
CA LEU A 103 -11.63 -3.00 -8.67
C LEU A 103 -12.93 -2.87 -7.86
N GLY A 104 -13.54 -1.67 -7.79
CA GLY A 104 -14.79 -1.44 -7.05
C GLY A 104 -14.63 -1.36 -5.53
N TYR A 105 -13.42 -1.09 -5.02
CA TYR A 105 -13.09 -1.08 -3.59
C TYR A 105 -12.86 0.33 -3.01
N SER A 106 -13.57 1.35 -3.50
CA SER A 106 -13.36 2.77 -3.15
C SER A 106 -13.46 3.13 -1.66
N LYS A 107 -14.05 2.28 -0.82
CA LYS A 107 -14.21 2.49 0.63
C LYS A 107 -13.15 1.79 1.49
N GLN A 108 -12.18 1.09 0.89
CA GLN A 108 -11.15 0.36 1.64
C GLN A 108 -9.89 1.20 1.83
N SER A 109 -9.09 0.84 2.84
CA SER A 109 -7.74 1.40 2.97
C SER A 109 -6.91 1.07 1.74
N VAL A 110 -6.18 2.07 1.24
CA VAL A 110 -5.44 1.97 -0.01
C VAL A 110 -4.15 1.20 0.21
N PRO A 111 -4.02 -0.02 -0.33
CA PRO A 111 -2.75 -0.73 -0.28
C PRO A 111 -1.73 0.00 -1.16
N PHE A 112 -0.45 -0.15 -0.83
CA PHE A 112 0.63 0.32 -1.67
C PHE A 112 1.36 -0.87 -2.30
N VAL A 113 1.34 -0.95 -3.62
CA VAL A 113 1.83 -2.11 -4.38
C VAL A 113 2.82 -1.64 -5.44
N MET A 114 4.05 -2.14 -5.36
CA MET A 114 5.13 -1.89 -6.32
C MET A 114 6.11 -3.07 -6.27
N GLY A 115 5.99 -4.00 -7.21
CA GLY A 115 6.84 -5.20 -7.23
C GLY A 115 6.73 -6.00 -5.94
N ASN A 116 7.87 -6.24 -5.27
CA ASN A 116 7.93 -6.93 -3.97
C ASN A 116 7.50 -6.06 -2.78
N LEU A 117 7.24 -4.77 -2.97
CA LEU A 117 6.67 -3.93 -1.94
C LEU A 117 5.14 -4.00 -2.03
N ARG A 118 4.50 -4.81 -1.17
CA ARG A 118 3.04 -4.99 -1.14
C ARG A 118 2.51 -4.66 0.26
N LEU A 119 2.40 -3.38 0.58
CA LEU A 119 1.99 -2.89 1.88
C LEU A 119 0.46 -2.82 2.00
N ILE A 120 -0.09 -3.49 3.00
CA ILE A 120 -1.48 -3.31 3.39
C ILE A 120 -1.58 -2.73 4.80
N GLN A 121 -2.55 -1.86 5.02
CA GLN A 121 -2.81 -1.36 6.36
C GLN A 121 -3.42 -2.48 7.22
N ILE A 122 -2.88 -2.70 8.42
CA ILE A 122 -3.38 -3.63 9.44
C ILE A 122 -3.71 -2.88 10.72
N GLY A 123 -4.58 -3.44 11.55
CA GLY A 123 -4.99 -2.79 12.79
C GLY A 123 -6.22 -1.90 12.64
N THR A 124 -6.99 -1.78 13.71
CA THR A 124 -7.89 -0.65 13.93
C THR A 124 -7.07 0.63 14.12
N ARG A 125 -7.57 1.78 13.63
CA ARG A 125 -6.98 3.11 13.92
C ARG A 125 -7.26 3.49 15.39
N GLU A 126 -6.80 2.69 16.33
CA GLU A 126 -6.87 3.03 17.75
C GLU A 126 -5.80 4.10 18.04
N GLY A 127 -6.21 5.20 18.67
CA GLY A 127 -5.30 6.28 19.05
C GLY A 127 -4.60 6.98 17.88
N ASN A 128 -5.19 7.01 16.68
CA ASN A 128 -4.56 7.54 15.46
C ASN A 128 -3.28 6.81 15.02
N HIS A 129 -3.04 5.60 15.53
CA HIS A 129 -1.95 4.75 15.07
C HIS A 129 -2.31 4.11 13.73
N THR A 130 -1.31 3.91 12.86
CA THR A 130 -1.49 3.17 11.61
C THR A 130 -0.36 2.18 11.43
N SER A 131 -0.70 0.93 11.14
CA SER A 131 0.28 -0.13 10.91
C SER A 131 0.16 -0.65 9.49
N TRP A 132 1.28 -1.05 8.90
CA TRP A 132 1.36 -1.60 7.55
C TRP A 132 2.22 -2.85 7.56
N LEU A 133 1.77 -3.88 6.83
CA LEU A 133 2.46 -5.14 6.69
C LEU A 133 2.79 -5.38 5.22
N ASN A 134 4.03 -5.77 4.93
CA ASN A 134 4.44 -6.15 3.58
C ASN A 134 4.09 -7.62 3.29
N LEU A 135 3.12 -7.82 2.41
CA LEU A 135 2.59 -9.12 2.03
C LEU A 135 3.57 -9.99 1.26
N HIS A 136 4.56 -9.40 0.59
CA HIS A 136 5.58 -10.18 -0.08
C HIS A 136 6.35 -11.10 0.88
N HIS A 137 6.40 -10.76 2.16
CA HIS A 137 7.04 -11.55 3.19
C HIS A 137 6.06 -12.40 4.00
N VAL A 138 4.78 -12.45 3.65
CA VAL A 138 3.79 -13.28 4.35
C VAL A 138 3.73 -14.65 3.70
N ASN A 139 3.86 -15.71 4.51
CA ASN A 139 3.69 -17.09 4.10
C ASN A 139 2.24 -17.54 4.31
N THR A 140 1.78 -17.52 5.57
CA THR A 140 0.42 -17.96 5.93
C THR A 140 -0.21 -17.07 6.99
N VAL A 141 -1.54 -17.06 7.01
CA VAL A 141 -2.34 -16.30 7.98
C VAL A 141 -3.36 -17.24 8.63
N ASN A 142 -3.29 -17.31 9.96
CA ASN A 142 -4.15 -18.14 10.80
C ASN A 142 -4.90 -17.27 11.82
N SER A 143 -6.02 -17.80 12.34
CA SER A 143 -6.71 -17.17 13.48
C SER A 143 -5.80 -17.20 14.71
N SER A 144 -5.80 -16.12 15.48
CA SER A 144 -5.24 -16.17 16.83
C SER A 144 -6.26 -16.73 17.83
N ASN A 145 -5.86 -16.87 19.09
CA ASN A 145 -6.76 -17.21 20.21
C ASN A 145 -7.90 -16.19 20.39
N THR A 146 -7.75 -14.98 19.82
CA THR A 146 -8.78 -13.93 19.83
C THR A 146 -9.33 -13.72 18.42
N SER A 147 -10.66 -13.65 18.29
CA SER A 147 -11.30 -13.41 16.99
C SER A 147 -10.95 -12.06 16.35
N ALA A 148 -10.44 -11.11 17.14
CA ALA A 148 -10.01 -9.78 16.72
C ALA A 148 -8.57 -9.74 16.16
N ARG A 149 -7.73 -10.75 16.41
CA ARG A 149 -6.32 -10.76 16.01
C ARG A 149 -5.99 -11.96 15.13
N SER A 150 -4.94 -11.82 14.33
CA SER A 150 -4.45 -12.89 13.45
C SER A 150 -2.99 -13.23 13.77
N ARG A 151 -2.65 -14.51 13.62
CA ARG A 151 -1.29 -15.02 13.65
C ARG A 151 -0.78 -15.10 12.21
N VAL A 152 0.32 -14.41 11.92
CA VAL A 152 0.90 -14.36 10.57
C VAL A 152 2.28 -14.98 10.62
N LEU A 153 2.51 -15.96 9.76
CA LEU A 153 3.83 -16.56 9.55
C LEU A 153 4.52 -15.83 8.39
N LEU A 154 5.74 -15.37 8.62
CA LEU A 154 6.55 -14.70 7.60
C LEU A 154 7.44 -15.70 6.85
N ASN A 155 7.79 -15.36 5.61
CA ASN A 155 8.75 -16.06 4.76
C ASN A 155 10.12 -16.01 5.43
N GLY A 156 10.50 -17.01 6.22
CA GLY A 156 11.68 -16.98 7.10
C GLY A 156 11.44 -17.57 8.49
N GLY A 157 10.19 -17.98 8.79
CA GLY A 157 9.85 -18.72 10.01
C GLY A 157 9.32 -17.86 11.15
N ASP A 158 9.55 -16.54 11.10
CA ASP A 158 9.07 -15.61 12.13
C ASP A 158 7.54 -15.58 12.20
N THR A 159 6.99 -15.73 13.40
CA THR A 159 5.57 -15.54 13.66
C THR A 159 5.31 -14.17 14.27
N ILE A 160 4.29 -13.47 13.79
CA ILE A 160 3.79 -12.23 14.39
C ILE A 160 2.29 -12.28 14.72
N ILE A 161 1.88 -11.49 15.71
CA ILE A 161 0.47 -11.23 16.03
C ILE A 161 0.12 -9.80 15.59
N VAL A 162 -1.00 -9.68 14.86
CA VAL A 162 -1.50 -8.39 14.35
C VAL A 162 -2.95 -8.17 14.76
N ASN A 163 -3.34 -6.91 14.96
CA ASN A 163 -4.68 -6.53 15.40
C ASN A 163 -5.68 -6.46 14.23
N GLU A 164 -5.79 -7.53 13.46
CA GLU A 164 -6.69 -7.61 12.32
C GLU A 164 -7.38 -8.97 12.31
N ARG A 165 -8.67 -8.99 11.98
CA ARG A 165 -9.40 -10.25 11.83
C ARG A 165 -8.92 -10.98 10.58
N ILE A 166 -8.78 -12.30 10.64
CA ILE A 166 -8.28 -13.11 9.51
C ILE A 166 -9.06 -12.87 8.21
N ALA A 167 -10.39 -12.78 8.28
CA ALA A 167 -11.23 -12.55 7.10
C ALA A 167 -10.99 -11.17 6.47
N VAL A 168 -10.74 -10.15 7.29
CA VAL A 168 -10.42 -8.79 6.83
C VAL A 168 -9.02 -8.76 6.24
N LEU A 169 -8.06 -9.41 6.91
CA LEU A 169 -6.68 -9.50 6.45
C LEU A 169 -6.58 -10.21 5.10
N LYS A 170 -7.22 -11.38 4.94
CA LYS A 170 -7.29 -12.11 3.66
C LYS A 170 -7.93 -11.29 2.55
N ARG A 171 -8.97 -10.51 2.85
CA ARG A 171 -9.58 -9.60 1.87
C ARG A 171 -8.60 -8.52 1.41
N LYS A 172 -7.88 -7.88 2.34
CA LYS A 172 -6.85 -6.88 2.03
C LYS A 172 -5.72 -7.48 1.19
N MET A 173 -5.31 -8.72 1.50
CA MET A 173 -4.32 -9.46 0.72
C MET A 173 -4.77 -9.68 -0.72
N MET A 174 -5.97 -10.25 -0.91
CA MET A 174 -6.55 -10.46 -2.23
C MET A 174 -6.61 -9.18 -3.07
N ILE A 175 -6.91 -8.04 -2.46
CA ILE A 175 -6.95 -6.75 -3.17
C ILE A 175 -5.55 -6.33 -3.60
N ALA A 176 -4.56 -6.39 -2.71
CA ALA A 176 -3.18 -6.06 -3.04
C ALA A 176 -2.62 -6.98 -4.14
N ASP A 177 -2.93 -8.28 -4.10
CA ASP A 177 -2.52 -9.24 -5.12
C ASP A 177 -3.15 -8.95 -6.47
N ARG A 178 -4.44 -8.58 -6.53
CA ARG A 178 -5.08 -8.14 -7.78
C ARG A 178 -4.45 -6.88 -8.36
N ILE A 179 -4.03 -5.93 -7.52
CA ILE A 179 -3.32 -4.74 -7.97
C ILE A 179 -1.95 -5.15 -8.55
N PHE A 180 -1.23 -6.04 -7.86
CA PHE A 180 0.05 -6.55 -8.32
C PHE A 180 -0.07 -7.26 -9.66
N GLU A 181 -1.06 -8.14 -9.82
CA GLU A 181 -1.37 -8.82 -11.08
C GLU A 181 -1.59 -7.81 -12.19
N ASN A 182 -2.48 -6.82 -12.00
CA ASN A 182 -2.72 -5.76 -12.99
C ASN A 182 -1.43 -5.01 -13.39
N GLN A 183 -0.54 -4.72 -12.43
CA GLN A 183 0.75 -4.10 -12.75
C GLN A 183 1.62 -5.01 -13.61
N GLN A 184 1.68 -6.32 -13.32
CA GLN A 184 2.43 -7.27 -14.14
C GLN A 184 1.86 -7.37 -15.55
N LYS A 185 0.52 -7.43 -15.70
CA LYS A 185 -0.15 -7.41 -17.01
C LYS A 185 0.28 -6.22 -17.87
N TYR A 186 0.32 -5.03 -17.28
CA TYR A 186 0.69 -3.81 -18.00
C TYR A 186 2.17 -3.78 -18.39
N LEU A 187 3.05 -4.31 -17.54
CA LEU A 187 4.47 -4.46 -17.86
C LEU A 187 4.69 -5.48 -18.99
N GLU A 188 3.92 -6.56 -19.02
CA GLU A 188 3.98 -7.52 -20.12
C GLU A 188 3.46 -6.94 -21.43
N LEU A 189 2.38 -6.16 -21.43
CA LEU A 189 1.95 -5.42 -22.63
C LEU A 189 3.05 -4.55 -23.22
N ALA A 190 3.86 -3.89 -22.37
CA ALA A 190 5.00 -3.10 -22.83
C ALA A 190 6.11 -3.96 -23.47
N LYS A 191 6.15 -5.26 -23.18
CA LYS A 191 7.09 -6.24 -23.74
C LYS A 191 6.52 -6.98 -24.96
N VAL A 192 5.20 -7.19 -25.05
CA VAL A 192 4.53 -7.85 -26.18
C VAL A 192 4.39 -6.88 -27.37
N ASN A 193 5.53 -6.56 -27.99
CA ASN A 193 5.60 -6.07 -29.37
C ASN A 193 5.91 -7.21 -30.38
N HIS A 194 5.98 -8.46 -29.91
CA HIS A 194 6.46 -9.61 -30.70
C HIS A 194 5.49 -10.80 -30.82
N GLY A 195 4.21 -10.65 -30.43
CA GLY A 195 3.17 -11.63 -30.75
C GLY A 195 3.07 -12.85 -29.83
N GLU A 196 3.66 -12.82 -28.64
CA GLU A 196 3.53 -13.89 -27.65
C GLU A 196 2.22 -13.82 -26.85
N GLU A 197 1.65 -14.99 -26.53
CA GLU A 197 0.52 -15.13 -25.61
C GLU A 197 0.95 -14.81 -24.17
N THR A 198 0.16 -14.00 -23.47
CA THR A 198 0.43 -13.65 -22.06
C THR A 198 -0.33 -14.61 -21.13
N PRO A 199 0.22 -14.97 -19.95
CA PRO A 199 -0.49 -15.77 -18.97
C PRO A 199 -1.71 -15.07 -18.34
N TYR A 200 -1.93 -13.79 -18.67
CA TYR A 200 -2.93 -12.94 -18.03
C TYR A 200 -4.17 -12.62 -18.88
N GLY A 201 -4.32 -13.30 -20.01
CA GLY A 201 -5.46 -13.17 -20.92
C GLY A 201 -5.05 -12.69 -22.32
N THR A 202 -6.04 -12.31 -23.12
CA THR A 202 -5.79 -11.84 -24.48
C THR A 202 -5.25 -10.41 -24.47
N ARG A 203 -4.43 -10.07 -25.46
CA ARG A 203 -3.92 -8.70 -25.64
C ARG A 203 -5.03 -7.64 -25.66
N ALA A 204 -6.17 -7.95 -26.27
CA ALA A 204 -7.32 -7.03 -26.37
C ALA A 204 -7.97 -6.73 -25.01
N GLU A 205 -8.10 -7.75 -24.16
CA GLU A 205 -8.61 -7.59 -22.79
C GLU A 205 -7.68 -6.71 -21.96
N ILE A 206 -6.37 -6.98 -22.00
CA ILE A 206 -5.40 -6.21 -21.22
C ILE A 206 -5.32 -4.76 -21.70
N ILE A 207 -5.38 -4.49 -23.01
CA ILE A 207 -5.46 -3.13 -23.55
C ILE A 207 -6.72 -2.42 -23.03
N THR A 208 -7.85 -3.11 -22.97
CA THR A 208 -9.11 -2.55 -22.47
C THR A 208 -9.02 -2.21 -20.99
N GLU A 209 -8.50 -3.12 -20.16
CA GLU A 209 -8.26 -2.89 -18.73
C GLU A 209 -7.30 -1.70 -18.51
N PHE A 210 -6.22 -1.62 -19.30
CA PHE A 210 -5.26 -0.52 -19.22
C PHE A 210 -5.88 0.83 -19.58
N LYS A 211 -6.73 0.90 -20.61
CA LYS A 211 -7.49 2.11 -20.96
C LYS A 211 -8.41 2.54 -19.81
N GLN A 212 -9.12 1.60 -19.20
CA GLN A 212 -10.00 1.88 -18.05
C GLN A 212 -9.19 2.39 -16.84
N PHE A 213 -8.05 1.78 -16.55
CA PHE A 213 -7.13 2.26 -15.52
C PHE A 213 -6.69 3.71 -15.77
N ARG A 214 -6.21 4.02 -16.98
CA ARG A 214 -5.80 5.38 -17.37
C ARG A 214 -6.94 6.39 -17.22
N GLN A 215 -8.17 5.99 -17.55
CA GLN A 215 -9.35 6.82 -17.34
C GLN A 215 -9.63 7.07 -15.85
N CYS A 216 -9.55 6.05 -15.00
CA CYS A 216 -9.67 6.22 -13.55
C CYS A 216 -8.61 7.17 -12.99
N SER A 217 -7.35 7.03 -13.39
CA SER A 217 -6.28 7.93 -12.97
C SER A 217 -6.52 9.38 -13.42
N ALA A 218 -6.97 9.59 -14.66
CA ALA A 218 -7.29 10.93 -15.18
C ALA A 218 -8.44 11.60 -14.40
N VAL A 219 -9.48 10.84 -14.07
CA VAL A 219 -10.61 11.33 -13.25
C VAL A 219 -10.13 11.72 -11.85
N LEU A 220 -9.31 10.89 -11.21
CA LEU A 220 -8.77 11.19 -9.88
C LEU A 220 -7.82 12.40 -9.89
N LEU A 221 -7.01 12.57 -10.94
CA LEU A 221 -6.18 13.77 -11.12
C LEU A 221 -7.05 15.03 -11.19
N ALA A 222 -8.10 14.99 -12.01
CA ALA A 222 -9.00 16.12 -12.16
C ALA A 222 -9.78 16.40 -10.88
N GLU A 223 -10.28 15.38 -10.19
CA GLU A 223 -10.85 15.52 -8.84
C GLU A 223 -9.85 16.28 -7.95
N ALA A 224 -8.65 15.75 -7.74
CA ALA A 224 -7.62 16.36 -6.88
C ALA A 224 -7.27 17.81 -7.28
N PHE A 225 -7.20 18.09 -8.59
CA PHE A 225 -6.94 19.43 -9.11
C PHE A 225 -8.08 20.40 -8.78
N VAL A 226 -9.34 19.97 -8.94
CA VAL A 226 -10.51 20.77 -8.61
C VAL A 226 -10.62 20.99 -7.11
N TYR A 227 -10.44 19.95 -6.29
CA TYR A 227 -10.39 20.08 -4.83
C TYR A 227 -9.34 21.13 -4.41
N ARG A 228 -8.15 21.09 -5.02
CA ARG A 228 -7.05 22.02 -4.71
C ARG A 228 -7.31 23.46 -5.16
N LEU A 229 -7.91 23.66 -6.34
CA LEU A 229 -8.17 24.99 -6.88
C LEU A 229 -9.42 25.66 -6.29
N LEU A 230 -10.48 24.87 -6.09
CA LEU A 230 -11.77 25.40 -5.68
C LEU A 230 -12.01 25.28 -4.17
N GLY A 231 -11.23 24.47 -3.46
CA GLY A 231 -11.42 24.24 -2.02
C GLY A 231 -12.77 23.59 -1.68
N ARG A 232 -13.43 22.98 -2.68
CA ARG A 232 -14.78 22.42 -2.57
C ARG A 232 -14.72 20.90 -2.57
N GLU A 233 -15.43 20.29 -1.63
CA GLU A 233 -15.51 18.83 -1.55
C GLU A 233 -16.64 18.20 -2.38
N ASP A 234 -17.54 19.04 -2.89
CA ASP A 234 -18.83 18.71 -3.49
C ASP A 234 -18.83 18.88 -5.02
N VAL A 235 -17.78 18.40 -5.70
CA VAL A 235 -17.67 18.51 -7.15
C VAL A 235 -18.45 17.37 -7.84
N SER A 236 -19.36 17.72 -8.74
CA SER A 236 -20.14 16.72 -9.46
C SER A 236 -19.30 15.95 -10.48
N ALA A 237 -19.69 14.70 -10.75
CA ALA A 237 -19.04 13.88 -11.80
C ALA A 237 -19.12 14.51 -13.21
N ASP A 238 -20.04 15.45 -13.44
CA ASP A 238 -20.13 16.19 -14.70
C ASP A 238 -19.07 17.30 -14.78
N GLU A 239 -18.85 18.05 -13.70
CA GLU A 239 -17.80 19.06 -13.60
C GLU A 239 -16.40 18.44 -13.71
N ILE A 240 -16.16 17.31 -13.03
CA ILE A 240 -14.91 16.57 -13.17
C ILE A 240 -14.69 16.17 -14.63
N ARG A 241 -15.72 15.68 -15.33
CA ARG A 241 -15.61 15.31 -16.76
C ARG A 241 -15.32 16.51 -17.65
N LYS A 242 -15.89 17.68 -17.36
CA LYS A 242 -15.59 18.93 -18.07
C LYS A 242 -14.13 19.36 -17.86
N VAL A 243 -13.63 19.26 -16.63
CA VAL A 243 -12.22 19.58 -16.30
C VAL A 243 -11.25 18.59 -16.94
N VAL A 244 -11.53 17.28 -16.88
CA VAL A 244 -10.73 16.26 -17.59
C VAL A 244 -10.69 16.56 -19.09
N ARG A 245 -11.84 16.85 -19.72
CA ARG A 245 -11.89 17.17 -21.15
C ARG A 245 -11.10 18.43 -21.47
N ALA A 246 -11.23 19.50 -20.67
CA ALA A 246 -10.48 20.73 -20.86
C ALA A 246 -8.95 20.48 -20.75
N ALA A 247 -8.52 19.75 -19.73
CA ALA A 247 -7.12 19.36 -19.52
C ALA A 247 -6.59 18.37 -20.58
N GLN A 248 -7.46 17.63 -21.27
CA GLN A 248 -7.09 16.81 -22.44
C GLN A 248 -6.99 17.64 -23.72
N MET A 249 -7.78 18.72 -23.83
CA MET A 249 -7.76 19.63 -24.98
C MET A 249 -6.52 20.54 -24.96
N ASP A 250 -6.09 21.00 -23.78
CA ASP A 250 -4.89 21.84 -23.61
C ASP A 250 -3.56 21.05 -23.56
N GLY A 251 -3.62 19.71 -23.54
CA GLY A 251 -2.46 18.82 -23.54
C GLY A 251 -1.86 18.55 -22.15
N THR A 252 -2.46 19.06 -21.07
CA THR A 252 -2.04 18.82 -19.68
C THR A 252 -2.22 17.35 -19.28
N ILE A 253 -3.21 16.66 -19.84
CA ILE A 253 -3.45 15.22 -19.68
C ILE A 253 -3.45 14.57 -21.06
N ALA A 254 -2.72 13.45 -21.22
CA ALA A 254 -2.69 12.71 -22.48
C ALA A 254 -4.12 12.38 -22.97
N ARG A 255 -4.40 12.65 -24.25
CA ARG A 255 -5.69 12.34 -24.89
C ARG A 255 -5.94 10.83 -24.80
N ILE A 256 -7.03 10.45 -24.14
CA ILE A 256 -7.51 9.06 -24.14
C ILE A 256 -8.54 8.97 -25.26
N GLU A 257 -8.19 8.25 -26.33
CA GLU A 257 -9.11 7.98 -27.44
C GLU A 257 -10.25 7.07 -26.97
N ASP A 258 -11.45 7.64 -27.05
CA ASP A 258 -12.79 7.16 -26.69
C ASP A 258 -13.04 6.63 -25.27
N PRO A 259 -14.00 7.24 -24.54
CA PRO A 259 -14.47 6.71 -23.27
C PRO A 259 -15.30 5.46 -23.53
N VAL A 260 -14.74 4.28 -23.23
CA VAL A 260 -15.58 3.12 -22.93
C VAL A 260 -16.44 3.53 -21.74
N LYS A 261 -17.77 3.53 -21.91
CA LYS A 261 -18.71 3.89 -20.85
C LYS A 261 -18.32 3.09 -19.59
N PRO A 262 -18.04 3.75 -18.45
CA PRO A 262 -17.87 3.02 -17.20
C PRO A 262 -19.16 2.21 -16.98
N GLN A 263 -19.05 0.88 -16.95
CA GLN A 263 -20.18 -0.03 -16.80
C GLN A 263 -20.82 0.00 -15.39
N PHE A 264 -20.48 0.98 -14.56
CA PHE A 264 -20.94 1.03 -13.18
C PHE A 264 -21.73 2.30 -12.89
N PRO A 265 -22.87 2.17 -12.19
CA PRO A 265 -23.67 3.32 -11.79
C PRO A 265 -22.87 4.13 -10.77
N LEU A 266 -22.51 5.35 -11.16
CA LEU A 266 -22.19 6.40 -10.20
C LEU A 266 -23.44 6.57 -9.34
N ARG A 267 -23.39 6.13 -8.08
CA ARG A 267 -24.49 6.38 -7.14
C ARG A 267 -24.57 7.89 -6.91
N ARG A 268 -25.78 8.40 -7.11
CA ARG A 268 -26.21 9.78 -6.82
C ARG A 268 -26.05 10.09 -5.34
#